data_AF-A3D063-F1
#
_entry.id   AF-A3D063-F1
#
_cell.length_a   1.000
_cell.length_b   1.000
_cell.length_c   1.000
_cell.angle_alpha   90.00
_cell.angle_beta   90.00
_cell.angle_gamma   90.00
#
_symmetry.space_group_name_H-M   'P 1'
#
loop_
_entity.id
_entity.type
_entity.pdbx_description
1 polymer ?
#
loop_
_entity_poly.entity_id
_entity_poly.type
_entity_poly.pdbx_seq_one_letter_code
_entity_poly.pdbx_strand_id
1 'polypeptide(L)'
;MASLGRQQLQLLEKAFIKRSPKVKLTANWRAIYRELEVGELDESEKYLCFSPRDFDLLRQGVLALMGLDLRDLDFNVDRMAMSAKSHNEKLAKIRPEAEYVLLKFLGFQSPPVAISALSSLRIPLDEAQKHCRELHVAAILVVENLDVFDVIHQARLPEDLTNLMVIYRGSGHHSPIGVRHFLQAMAGELPIIAFTDLDPAGLQIAHTLMGVTHCLVPQLALTAAAELLGIGQINSTYDFDKQAKQTKYLQHADLKRWQELAFWLTQHSISIKQQHLLAHGLELVLVPYI
;
A
#
# COMPACT_ATOMS: atom_id res chain seq x y z
N MET A 1 5.94 -0.14 -29.19
CA MET A 1 5.84 -1.58 -29.51
C MET A 1 4.98 -2.21 -28.42
N ALA A 2 3.84 -2.80 -28.79
CA ALA A 2 2.85 -3.26 -27.83
C ALA A 2 3.21 -4.68 -27.37
N SER A 3 3.79 -4.82 -26.18
CA SER A 3 4.15 -6.12 -25.62
C SER A 3 2.93 -6.84 -25.05
N LEU A 4 2.91 -8.18 -25.13
CA LEU A 4 1.92 -8.98 -24.42
C LEU A 4 2.07 -8.76 -22.90
N GLY A 5 0.97 -8.41 -22.24
CA GLY A 5 0.87 -8.30 -20.79
C GLY A 5 0.58 -9.63 -20.10
N ARG A 6 0.68 -9.65 -18.76
CA ARG A 6 0.50 -10.86 -17.94
C ARG A 6 -0.83 -11.58 -18.20
N GLN A 7 -1.94 -10.85 -18.32
CA GLN A 7 -3.24 -11.46 -18.58
C GLN A 7 -3.30 -12.20 -19.92
N GLN A 8 -2.63 -11.68 -20.95
CA GLN A 8 -2.56 -12.31 -22.27
C GLN A 8 -1.68 -13.57 -22.22
N LEU A 9 -0.55 -13.52 -21.51
CA LEU A 9 0.31 -14.68 -21.27
C LEU A 9 -0.40 -15.82 -20.51
N GLN A 10 -1.17 -15.50 -19.47
CA GLN A 10 -1.95 -16.50 -18.73
C GLN A 10 -3.06 -17.13 -19.58
N LEU A 11 -3.68 -16.35 -20.49
CA LEU A 11 -4.65 -16.88 -21.44
C LEU A 11 -3.99 -17.81 -22.47
N LEU A 12 -2.81 -17.44 -22.97
CA LEU A 12 -1.99 -18.25 -23.87
C LEU A 12 -1.55 -19.56 -23.22
N GLU A 13 -1.02 -19.51 -22.01
CA GLU A 13 -0.62 -20.69 -21.22
C GLU A 13 -1.78 -21.67 -21.08
N LYS A 14 -2.94 -21.17 -20.65
CA LYS A 14 -4.14 -22.00 -20.46
C LYS A 14 -4.59 -22.64 -21.78
N ALA A 15 -4.56 -21.92 -22.89
CA ALA A 15 -4.91 -22.46 -24.21
C ALA A 15 -3.88 -23.47 -24.71
N PHE A 16 -2.60 -23.22 -24.48
CA PHE A 16 -1.48 -24.08 -24.85
C PHE A 16 -1.50 -25.41 -24.07
N ILE A 17 -1.64 -25.36 -22.74
CA ILE A 17 -1.72 -26.55 -21.87
C ILE A 17 -2.96 -27.39 -22.21
N LYS A 18 -4.12 -26.75 -22.38
CA LYS A 18 -5.37 -27.46 -22.66
C LYS A 18 -5.53 -27.87 -24.13
N ARG A 19 -4.60 -27.45 -25.00
CA ARG A 19 -4.70 -27.61 -26.47
C ARG A 19 -6.08 -27.17 -26.99
N SER A 20 -6.56 -26.04 -26.51
CA SER A 20 -7.90 -25.53 -26.82
C SER A 20 -8.02 -25.21 -28.31
N PRO A 21 -8.76 -25.99 -29.12
CA PRO A 21 -8.75 -25.85 -30.58
C PRO A 21 -9.48 -24.58 -31.07
N LYS A 22 -10.26 -23.95 -30.19
CA LYS A 22 -11.05 -22.77 -30.50
C LYS A 22 -11.21 -21.89 -29.26
N VAL A 23 -10.99 -20.59 -29.40
CA VAL A 23 -11.15 -19.60 -28.33
C VAL A 23 -11.99 -18.42 -28.82
N LYS A 24 -12.82 -17.85 -27.93
CA LYS A 24 -13.63 -16.67 -28.27
C LYS A 24 -12.72 -15.46 -28.44
N LEU A 25 -12.93 -14.71 -29.52
CA LEU A 25 -12.12 -13.57 -29.92
C LEU A 25 -12.43 -12.32 -29.07
N THR A 26 -12.00 -12.34 -27.80
CA THR A 26 -12.09 -11.19 -26.87
C THR A 26 -11.02 -10.14 -27.17
N ALA A 27 -11.07 -8.97 -26.53
CA ALA A 27 -10.04 -7.93 -26.70
C ALA A 27 -8.61 -8.45 -26.43
N ASN A 28 -8.44 -9.33 -25.43
CA ASN A 28 -7.15 -9.95 -25.13
C ASN A 28 -6.70 -10.91 -26.24
N TRP A 29 -7.60 -11.76 -26.76
CA TRP A 29 -7.27 -12.67 -27.85
C TRP A 29 -7.03 -11.96 -29.19
N ARG A 30 -7.68 -10.81 -29.44
CA ARG A 30 -7.36 -9.95 -30.59
C ARG A 30 -5.96 -9.35 -30.49
N ALA A 31 -5.55 -8.94 -29.29
CA ALA A 31 -4.21 -8.43 -29.07
C ALA A 31 -3.15 -9.54 -29.21
N ILE A 32 -3.42 -10.74 -28.68
CA ILE A 32 -2.58 -11.93 -28.88
C ILE A 32 -2.44 -12.26 -30.36
N TYR A 33 -3.55 -12.34 -31.09
CA TYR A 33 -3.56 -12.66 -32.52
C TYR A 33 -2.81 -11.62 -33.35
N ARG A 34 -2.94 -10.33 -33.02
CA ARG A 34 -2.20 -9.26 -33.69
C ARG A 34 -0.69 -9.34 -33.49
N GLU A 35 -0.25 -9.83 -32.33
CA GLU A 35 1.17 -9.85 -31.99
C GLU A 35 1.85 -11.14 -32.45
N LEU A 36 1.14 -12.27 -32.41
CA LEU A 36 1.70 -13.59 -32.76
C LEU A 36 1.34 -14.03 -34.18
N GLU A 37 0.22 -13.57 -34.72
CA GLU A 37 -0.31 -13.96 -36.05
C GLU A 37 -0.43 -15.48 -36.24
N VAL A 38 -0.80 -16.19 -35.17
CA VAL A 38 -0.97 -17.65 -35.16
C VAL A 38 -2.44 -18.04 -34.99
N GLY A 39 -2.87 -19.04 -35.76
CA GLY A 39 -4.26 -19.49 -35.83
C GLY A 39 -5.06 -18.77 -36.92
N GLU A 40 -6.32 -19.17 -37.10
CA GLU A 40 -7.21 -18.63 -38.13
C GLU A 40 -8.55 -18.17 -37.53
N LEU A 41 -9.11 -17.08 -38.04
CA LEU A 41 -10.44 -16.65 -37.64
C LEU A 41 -11.50 -17.57 -38.28
N ASP A 42 -12.54 -17.90 -37.51
CA ASP A 42 -13.69 -18.60 -38.09
C ASP A 42 -14.50 -17.71 -39.03
N GLU A 43 -15.37 -18.30 -39.86
CA GLU A 43 -16.19 -17.58 -40.85
C GLU A 43 -17.02 -16.43 -40.27
N SER A 44 -17.31 -16.49 -38.97
CA SER A 44 -18.07 -15.46 -38.24
C SER A 44 -17.19 -14.38 -37.61
N GLU A 45 -15.86 -14.52 -37.68
CA GLU A 45 -14.83 -13.73 -37.02
C GLU A 45 -15.02 -13.57 -35.49
N LYS A 46 -15.78 -14.49 -34.88
CA LYS A 46 -16.07 -14.45 -33.43
C LYS A 46 -15.09 -15.31 -32.64
N TYR A 47 -14.35 -16.17 -33.31
CA TYR A 47 -13.44 -17.11 -32.67
C TYR A 47 -12.13 -17.21 -33.44
N LEU A 48 -11.07 -17.47 -32.68
CA LEU A 48 -9.76 -17.85 -33.20
C LEU A 48 -9.62 -19.37 -33.05
N CYS A 49 -9.33 -20.03 -34.14
CA CYS A 49 -9.19 -21.48 -34.27
C CYS A 49 -7.71 -21.84 -34.39
N PHE A 50 -7.33 -22.95 -33.76
CA PHE A 50 -5.95 -23.43 -33.73
C PHE A 50 -5.87 -24.87 -34.23
N SER A 51 -4.98 -25.11 -35.17
CA SER A 51 -4.51 -26.44 -35.54
C SER A 51 -3.51 -26.97 -34.49
N PRO A 52 -3.23 -28.28 -34.47
CA PRO A 52 -2.24 -28.85 -33.57
C PRO A 52 -0.84 -28.21 -33.67
N ARG A 53 -0.45 -27.75 -34.87
CA ARG A 53 0.84 -27.11 -35.15
C ARG A 53 0.91 -25.69 -34.58
N ASP A 54 -0.24 -25.00 -34.49
CA ASP A 54 -0.30 -23.62 -34.02
C ASP A 54 0.13 -23.48 -32.57
N PHE A 55 -0.10 -24.48 -31.72
CA PHE A 55 0.36 -24.42 -30.33
C PHE A 55 1.88 -24.37 -30.20
N ASP A 56 2.60 -25.06 -31.08
CA ASP A 56 4.07 -24.99 -31.08
C ASP A 56 4.55 -23.63 -31.60
N LEU A 57 3.83 -23.05 -32.59
CA LEU A 57 4.08 -21.69 -33.07
C LEU A 57 3.78 -20.63 -32.01
N LEU A 58 2.68 -20.75 -31.25
CA LEU A 58 2.37 -19.88 -30.11
C LEU A 58 3.48 -19.90 -29.07
N ARG A 59 3.97 -21.10 -28.73
CA ARG A 59 5.08 -21.28 -27.77
C ARG A 59 6.37 -20.63 -28.28
N GLN A 60 6.74 -20.88 -29.54
CA GLN A 60 7.93 -20.31 -30.15
C GLN A 60 7.83 -18.78 -30.26
N GLY A 61 6.66 -18.25 -30.62
CA GLY A 61 6.42 -16.81 -30.72
C GLY A 61 6.56 -16.11 -29.36
N VAL A 62 5.99 -16.68 -28.30
CA VAL A 62 6.14 -16.13 -26.93
C VAL A 62 7.60 -16.23 -26.46
N LEU A 63 8.29 -17.33 -26.75
CA LEU A 63 9.70 -17.50 -26.39
C LEU A 63 10.58 -16.46 -27.12
N ALA A 64 10.35 -16.23 -28.41
CA ALA A 64 11.11 -15.27 -29.20
C ALA A 64 10.83 -13.81 -28.80
N LEU A 65 9.57 -13.47 -28.54
CA LEU A 65 9.18 -12.10 -28.19
C LEU A 65 9.51 -11.73 -26.75
N MET A 66 9.47 -12.70 -25.83
CA MET A 66 9.47 -12.42 -24.39
C MET A 66 10.52 -13.18 -23.60
N GLY A 67 11.22 -14.16 -24.18
CA GLY A 67 12.15 -15.05 -23.48
C GLY A 67 11.47 -16.11 -22.60
N LEU A 68 10.13 -16.15 -22.57
CA LEU A 68 9.35 -17.00 -21.68
C LEU A 68 8.83 -18.26 -22.38
N ASP A 69 8.85 -19.40 -21.70
CA ASP A 69 8.33 -20.66 -22.20
C ASP A 69 6.92 -20.92 -21.66
N LEU A 70 5.92 -21.10 -22.54
CA LEU A 70 4.53 -21.40 -22.15
C LEU A 70 4.37 -22.71 -21.36
N ARG A 71 5.40 -23.56 -21.31
CA ARG A 71 5.40 -24.80 -20.49
C ARG A 71 5.69 -24.53 -19.01
N ASP A 72 6.36 -23.43 -18.69
CA ASP A 72 6.88 -23.13 -17.36
C ASP A 72 6.78 -21.61 -17.09
N LEU A 73 5.56 -21.07 -17.21
CA LEU A 73 5.31 -19.68 -16.84
C LEU A 73 5.20 -19.54 -15.34
N ASP A 74 6.32 -19.25 -14.69
CA ASP A 74 6.30 -18.83 -13.30
C ASP A 74 6.44 -17.31 -13.17
N PHE A 75 5.33 -16.66 -12.84
CA PHE A 75 5.32 -15.24 -12.50
C PHE A 75 5.57 -14.99 -11.01
N ASN A 76 5.56 -16.00 -10.14
CA ASN A 76 5.77 -15.85 -8.68
C ASN A 76 7.25 -15.67 -8.30
N VAL A 77 8.02 -14.98 -9.14
CA VAL A 77 9.42 -14.63 -8.89
C VAL A 77 9.53 -13.11 -8.69
N ASP A 78 10.68 -12.66 -8.16
CA ASP A 78 11.02 -11.24 -8.10
C ASP A 78 11.44 -10.69 -9.49
N ARG A 79 11.61 -9.37 -9.59
CA ARG A 79 12.01 -8.73 -10.85
C ARG A 79 13.40 -9.13 -11.33
N MET A 80 14.33 -9.42 -10.42
CA MET A 80 15.70 -9.80 -10.76
C MET A 80 15.72 -11.18 -11.40
N ALA A 81 15.05 -12.15 -10.79
CA ALA A 81 14.84 -13.48 -11.36
C ALA A 81 14.03 -13.44 -12.66
N MET A 82 13.03 -12.55 -12.78
CA MET A 82 12.29 -12.36 -14.03
C MET A 82 13.17 -11.76 -15.14
N SER A 83 14.10 -10.85 -14.81
CA SER A 83 15.02 -10.25 -15.79
C SER A 83 15.98 -11.27 -16.43
N ALA A 84 16.30 -12.35 -15.71
CA ALA A 84 17.08 -13.47 -16.26
C ALA A 84 16.29 -14.32 -17.26
N LYS A 85 14.94 -14.28 -17.21
CA LYS A 85 14.06 -15.06 -18.08
C LYS A 85 13.37 -14.22 -19.16
N SER A 86 13.18 -12.93 -18.94
CA SER A 86 12.41 -12.05 -19.82
C SER A 86 12.96 -10.64 -19.84
N HIS A 87 12.92 -10.00 -21.01
CA HIS A 87 13.22 -8.57 -21.17
C HIS A 87 12.18 -7.64 -20.52
N ASN A 88 11.06 -8.18 -20.02
CA ASN A 88 10.02 -7.41 -19.35
C ASN A 88 9.94 -7.82 -17.86
N GLU A 89 10.79 -7.24 -17.03
CA GLU A 89 10.90 -7.53 -15.59
C GLU A 89 9.59 -7.26 -14.83
N LYS A 90 8.71 -6.42 -15.38
CA LYS A 90 7.39 -6.07 -14.82
C LYS A 90 6.40 -7.24 -14.83
N LEU A 91 6.75 -8.36 -15.48
CA LEU A 91 6.00 -9.60 -15.44
C LEU A 91 6.14 -10.35 -14.11
N ALA A 92 7.11 -10.00 -13.26
CA ALA A 92 7.28 -10.52 -11.89
C ALA A 92 6.10 -10.16 -10.98
N LYS A 93 5.56 -11.14 -10.26
CA LYS A 93 4.42 -10.97 -9.35
C LYS A 93 4.89 -10.50 -7.98
N ILE A 94 6.08 -10.89 -7.54
CA ILE A 94 6.67 -10.39 -6.30
C ILE A 94 7.20 -8.99 -6.60
N ARG A 95 6.50 -8.01 -6.06
CA ARG A 95 6.96 -6.63 -6.03
C ARG A 95 8.10 -6.57 -5.01
N PRO A 96 9.30 -6.06 -5.36
CA PRO A 96 10.41 -5.91 -4.41
C PRO A 96 10.01 -5.13 -3.16
N GLU A 97 8.95 -4.33 -3.22
CA GLU A 97 8.44 -3.52 -2.12
C GLU A 97 7.53 -4.30 -1.14
N ALA A 98 7.10 -5.52 -1.46
CA ALA A 98 6.25 -6.33 -0.58
C ALA A 98 7.00 -6.92 0.63
N GLU A 99 8.33 -7.01 0.55
CA GLU A 99 9.20 -7.58 1.59
C GLU A 99 10.02 -6.51 2.33
N TYR A 100 9.65 -5.24 2.19
CA TYR A 100 10.38 -4.13 2.80
C TYR A 100 9.44 -3.12 3.42
N VAL A 101 9.94 -2.42 4.43
CA VAL A 101 9.32 -1.21 4.99
C VAL A 101 10.28 -0.04 4.90
N LEU A 102 9.71 1.16 4.79
CA LEU A 102 10.45 2.42 4.94
C LEU A 102 10.24 2.92 6.37
N LEU A 103 11.32 3.04 7.13
CA LEU A 103 11.26 3.41 8.55
C LEU A 103 12.26 4.47 8.97
N LYS A 104 12.01 5.08 10.13
CA LYS A 104 12.93 5.91 10.92
C LYS A 104 12.82 5.53 12.39
N PHE A 105 13.79 5.95 13.18
CA PHE A 105 13.76 5.84 14.63
C PHE A 105 13.60 7.22 15.28
N LEU A 106 12.74 7.32 16.29
CA LEU A 106 12.44 8.58 16.98
C LEU A 106 12.40 8.36 18.49
N GLY A 107 12.87 9.34 19.28
CA GLY A 107 12.77 9.30 20.74
C GLY A 107 13.75 8.36 21.43
N PHE A 108 14.84 7.95 20.76
CA PHE A 108 15.93 7.19 21.37
C PHE A 108 16.97 8.13 21.99
N GLN A 109 17.51 7.78 23.15
CA GLN A 109 18.57 8.57 23.82
C GLN A 109 19.84 8.71 22.97
N SER A 110 20.17 7.67 22.19
CA SER A 110 21.25 7.68 21.21
C SER A 110 20.74 7.17 19.87
N PRO A 111 21.18 7.74 18.73
CA PRO A 111 20.73 7.30 17.41
C PRO A 111 20.99 5.80 17.21
N PRO A 112 19.94 4.97 17.08
CA PRO A 112 20.13 3.55 16.83
C PRO A 112 20.78 3.37 15.45
N VAL A 113 21.71 2.41 15.37
CA VAL A 113 22.38 2.05 14.11
C VAL A 113 23.21 3.22 13.50
N ALA A 114 23.60 4.21 14.31
CA ALA A 114 24.38 5.40 13.90
C ALA A 114 23.72 6.21 12.76
N ILE A 115 22.40 6.17 12.66
CA ILE A 115 21.62 6.87 11.63
C ILE A 115 20.83 8.00 12.27
N SER A 116 20.94 9.20 11.70
CA SER A 116 20.22 10.38 12.19
C SER A 116 18.70 10.19 12.08
N ALA A 117 17.94 10.79 13.00
CA ALA A 117 16.47 10.85 12.94
C ALA A 117 15.94 11.53 11.66
N LEU A 118 16.80 12.26 10.94
CA LEU A 118 16.48 12.86 9.64
C LEU A 118 16.51 11.84 8.49
N SER A 119 17.23 10.73 8.64
CA SER A 119 17.43 9.72 7.61
C SER A 119 16.40 8.60 7.72
N SER A 120 15.94 8.08 6.57
CA SER A 120 15.10 6.88 6.49
C SER A 120 15.84 5.67 5.98
N LEU A 121 15.37 4.51 6.40
CA LEU A 121 15.90 3.21 6.00
C LEU A 121 14.81 2.40 5.32
N ARG A 122 15.15 1.85 4.16
CA ARG A 122 14.36 0.82 3.51
C ARG A 122 14.97 -0.53 3.87
N ILE A 123 14.32 -1.29 4.73
CA ILE A 123 14.87 -2.56 5.25
C ILE A 123 13.90 -3.73 5.06
N PRO A 124 14.43 -4.97 4.96
CA PRO A 124 13.60 -6.18 4.92
C PRO A 124 12.72 -6.32 6.17
N LEU A 125 11.57 -6.99 6.04
CA LEU A 125 10.62 -7.17 7.15
C LEU A 125 11.26 -7.89 8.35
N ASP A 126 12.05 -8.94 8.12
CA ASP A 126 12.67 -9.72 9.18
C ASP A 126 13.68 -8.91 9.99
N GLU A 127 14.47 -8.07 9.32
CA GLU A 127 15.40 -7.15 9.98
C GLU A 127 14.66 -6.06 10.76
N ALA A 128 13.54 -5.55 10.23
CA ALA A 128 12.70 -4.61 10.98
C ALA A 128 12.16 -5.23 12.27
N GLN A 129 11.65 -6.46 12.21
CA GLN A 129 11.16 -7.19 13.40
C GLN A 129 12.29 -7.45 14.40
N LYS A 130 13.48 -7.80 13.91
CA LYS A 130 14.67 -7.97 14.75
C LYS A 130 15.05 -6.66 15.45
N HIS A 131 15.09 -5.54 14.73
CA HIS A 131 15.34 -4.22 15.32
C HIS A 131 14.32 -3.84 16.38
N CYS A 132 13.03 -4.17 16.21
CA CYS A 132 12.03 -3.95 17.26
C CYS A 132 12.44 -4.57 18.59
N ARG A 133 12.96 -5.81 18.56
CA ARG A 133 13.39 -6.55 19.75
C ARG A 133 14.72 -6.06 20.29
N GLU A 134 15.74 -5.94 19.45
CA GLU A 134 17.11 -5.60 19.88
C GLU A 134 17.22 -4.16 20.40
N LEU A 135 16.47 -3.24 19.80
CA LEU A 135 16.47 -1.83 20.19
C LEU A 135 15.45 -1.52 21.28
N HIS A 136 14.66 -2.51 21.74
CA HIS A 136 13.59 -2.32 22.71
C HIS A 136 12.62 -1.22 22.27
N VAL A 137 12.13 -1.31 21.03
CA VAL A 137 11.13 -0.38 20.49
C VAL A 137 9.87 -0.45 21.36
N ALA A 138 9.40 0.71 21.83
CA ALA A 138 8.23 0.78 22.70
C ALA A 138 6.91 0.77 21.93
N ALA A 139 6.88 1.32 20.71
CA ALA A 139 5.71 1.33 19.86
C ALA A 139 6.07 1.54 18.38
N ILE A 140 5.14 1.18 17.50
CA ILE A 140 5.23 1.40 16.06
C ILE A 140 4.30 2.56 15.70
N LEU A 141 4.86 3.62 15.13
CA LEU A 141 4.10 4.78 14.65
C LEU A 141 3.95 4.74 13.13
N VAL A 142 2.75 4.52 12.63
CA VAL A 142 2.45 4.45 11.19
C VAL A 142 2.00 5.81 10.69
N VAL A 143 2.78 6.42 9.79
CA VAL A 143 2.52 7.76 9.24
C VAL A 143 1.94 7.65 7.83
N GLU A 144 0.84 8.35 7.58
CA GLU A 144 0.12 8.32 6.31
C GLU A 144 0.87 8.98 5.15
N ASN A 145 1.34 10.21 5.34
CA ASN A 145 1.91 11.03 4.28
C ASN A 145 3.45 11.01 4.32
N LEU A 146 4.09 10.91 3.13
CA LEU A 146 5.55 10.73 3.04
C LEU A 146 6.32 11.97 3.50
N ASP A 147 5.84 13.15 3.13
CA ASP A 147 6.41 14.43 3.56
C ASP A 147 6.32 14.60 5.09
N VAL A 148 5.19 14.23 5.69
CA VAL A 148 5.01 14.21 7.15
C VAL A 148 5.92 13.20 7.82
N PHE A 149 6.08 12.02 7.22
CA PHE A 149 7.05 11.02 7.68
C PHE A 149 8.48 11.57 7.64
N ASP A 150 8.83 12.35 6.62
CA ASP A 150 10.16 12.93 6.50
C ASP A 150 10.46 13.95 7.60
N VAL A 151 9.47 14.75 7.98
CA VAL A 151 9.59 15.77 9.04
C VAL A 151 8.98 15.36 10.38
N ILE A 152 8.75 14.07 10.63
CA ILE A 152 8.04 13.59 11.82
C ILE A 152 8.71 14.00 13.15
N HIS A 153 10.02 14.25 13.12
CA HIS A 153 10.78 14.77 14.26
C HIS A 153 10.34 16.16 14.74
N GLN A 154 9.55 16.88 13.93
CA GLN A 154 8.95 18.18 14.27
C GLN A 154 7.59 18.03 14.97
N ALA A 155 6.98 16.83 14.95
CA ALA A 155 5.71 16.61 15.58
C ALA A 155 5.84 16.69 17.11
N ARG A 156 4.87 17.37 17.75
CA ARG A 156 4.78 17.43 19.21
C ARG A 156 4.06 16.20 19.73
N LEU A 157 4.82 15.11 19.86
CA LEU A 157 4.34 13.83 20.37
C LEU A 157 4.25 13.88 21.91
N PRO A 158 3.40 13.04 22.53
CA PRO A 158 3.40 12.88 23.98
C PRO A 158 4.80 12.56 24.52
N GLU A 159 5.21 13.19 25.63
CA GLU A 159 6.58 13.05 26.17
C GLU A 159 6.96 11.60 26.49
N ASP A 160 5.98 10.79 26.91
CA ASP A 160 6.18 9.37 27.23
C ASP A 160 6.36 8.49 25.98
N LEU A 161 6.08 9.03 24.79
CA LEU A 161 6.13 8.30 23.53
C LEU A 161 7.56 8.31 22.96
N THR A 162 8.42 7.50 23.58
CA THR A 162 9.84 7.34 23.25
C THR A 162 10.13 6.01 22.56
N ASN A 163 11.36 5.81 22.08
CA ASN A 163 11.82 4.58 21.42
C ASN A 163 10.88 4.07 20.30
N LEU A 164 10.50 4.95 19.39
CA LEU A 164 9.54 4.65 18.32
C LEU A 164 10.22 4.14 17.07
N MET A 165 9.64 3.09 16.48
CA MET A 165 9.84 2.78 15.08
C MET A 165 8.74 3.47 14.27
N VAL A 166 9.12 4.50 13.53
CA VAL A 166 8.20 5.23 12.65
C VAL A 166 8.22 4.57 11.28
N ILE A 167 7.06 4.20 10.75
CA ILE A 167 6.92 3.54 9.45
C ILE A 167 6.04 4.39 8.53
N TYR A 168 6.51 4.62 7.32
CA TYR A 168 5.67 5.19 6.28
C TYR A 168 4.68 4.14 5.79
N ARG A 169 3.38 4.45 5.77
CA ARG A 169 2.34 3.46 5.42
C ARG A 169 2.43 2.92 3.99
N GLY A 170 3.11 3.65 3.10
CA GLY A 170 3.20 3.37 1.67
C GLY A 170 2.17 4.12 0.81
N SER A 171 2.60 4.52 -0.38
CA SER A 171 1.75 4.98 -1.48
C SER A 171 2.39 4.52 -2.78
N GLY A 172 1.61 4.14 -3.80
CA GLY A 172 2.06 3.90 -5.18
C GLY A 172 3.41 3.16 -5.38
N HIS A 173 4.51 3.91 -5.23
CA HIS A 173 5.92 3.47 -5.27
C HIS A 173 6.42 2.71 -4.02
N HIS A 174 5.82 2.89 -2.86
CA HIS A 174 6.07 2.12 -1.64
C HIS A 174 4.85 1.23 -1.37
N SER A 175 5.06 -0.08 -1.29
CA SER A 175 3.96 -1.05 -1.24
C SER A 175 3.32 -1.11 0.15
N PRO A 176 2.01 -0.79 0.29
CA PRO A 176 1.28 -0.98 1.54
C PRO A 176 1.24 -2.44 2.01
N ILE A 177 1.58 -3.40 1.13
CA ILE A 177 1.61 -4.83 1.44
C ILE A 177 2.71 -5.16 2.45
N GLY A 178 3.91 -4.58 2.29
CA GLY A 178 5.02 -4.83 3.22
C GLY A 178 4.71 -4.32 4.61
N VAL A 179 4.14 -3.11 4.71
CA VAL A 179 3.64 -2.56 5.98
C VAL A 179 2.58 -3.47 6.58
N ARG A 180 1.61 -3.94 5.78
CA ARG A 180 0.57 -4.86 6.28
C ARG A 180 1.17 -6.15 6.85
N HIS A 181 2.11 -6.79 6.16
CA HIS A 181 2.77 -8.00 6.65
C HIS A 181 3.56 -7.73 7.94
N PHE A 182 4.28 -6.61 7.98
CA PHE A 182 4.99 -6.20 9.19
C PHE A 182 4.05 -5.98 10.37
N LEU A 183 2.98 -5.19 10.19
CA LEU A 183 2.00 -4.93 11.24
C LEU A 183 1.26 -6.21 11.67
N GLN A 184 1.05 -7.16 10.77
CA GLN A 184 0.50 -8.47 11.11
C GLN A 184 1.40 -9.24 12.07
N ALA A 185 2.71 -9.23 11.85
CA ALA A 185 3.67 -9.89 12.72
C ALA A 185 3.80 -9.20 14.08
N MET A 186 3.66 -7.86 14.12
CA MET A 186 3.81 -7.08 15.35
C MET A 186 2.51 -6.90 16.14
N ALA A 187 1.36 -7.29 15.57
CA ALA A 187 0.06 -7.14 16.21
C ALA A 187 0.00 -7.93 17.53
N GLY A 188 -0.23 -7.23 18.64
CA GLY A 188 -0.25 -7.82 19.98
C GLY A 188 1.12 -7.92 20.65
N GLU A 189 2.22 -7.72 19.91
CA GLU A 189 3.56 -7.62 20.49
C GLU A 189 3.88 -6.19 20.92
N LEU A 190 3.56 -5.22 20.07
CA LEU A 190 3.79 -3.79 20.32
C LEU A 190 2.53 -2.96 20.07
N PRO A 191 2.35 -1.84 20.78
CA PRO A 191 1.36 -0.83 20.40
C PRO A 191 1.60 -0.33 18.98
N ILE A 192 0.59 -0.46 18.13
CA ILE A 192 0.57 0.12 16.79
C ILE A 192 -0.27 1.40 16.84
N ILE A 193 0.33 2.52 16.45
CA ILE A 193 -0.23 3.86 16.57
C ILE A 193 -0.38 4.44 15.16
N ALA A 194 -1.59 4.85 14.81
CA ALA A 194 -1.87 5.51 13.54
C ALA A 194 -1.68 7.02 13.65
N PHE A 195 -0.91 7.61 12.72
CA PHE A 195 -0.88 9.06 12.51
C PHE A 195 -1.27 9.34 11.06
N THR A 196 -2.50 9.81 10.90
CA THR A 196 -3.18 10.05 9.62
C THR A 196 -3.69 11.48 9.58
N ASP A 197 -4.24 11.90 8.44
CA ASP A 197 -5.03 13.13 8.40
C ASP A 197 -6.18 13.05 9.44
N LEU A 198 -6.54 14.19 10.03
CA LEU A 198 -7.70 14.30 10.91
C LEU A 198 -8.93 14.55 10.04
N ASP A 199 -9.39 13.49 9.40
CA ASP A 199 -10.54 13.49 8.50
C ASP A 199 -11.16 12.07 8.39
N PRO A 200 -12.32 11.90 7.75
CA PRO A 200 -12.93 10.57 7.57
C PRO A 200 -12.01 9.53 6.89
N ALA A 201 -11.23 9.93 5.90
CA ALA A 201 -10.30 9.06 5.18
C ALA A 201 -9.16 8.58 6.09
N GLY A 202 -8.55 9.50 6.82
CA GLY A 202 -7.49 9.23 7.78
C GLY A 202 -7.98 8.30 8.88
N LEU A 203 -9.16 8.54 9.45
CA LEU A 203 -9.72 7.65 10.47
C LEU A 203 -10.07 6.26 9.92
N GLN A 204 -10.56 6.17 8.68
CA GLN A 204 -10.74 4.87 8.01
C GLN A 204 -9.39 4.16 7.82
N ILE A 205 -8.35 4.87 7.41
CA ILE A 205 -7.00 4.31 7.27
C ILE A 205 -6.53 3.79 8.62
N ALA A 206 -6.58 4.60 9.68
CA ALA A 206 -6.22 4.21 11.03
C ALA A 206 -6.97 2.94 11.46
N HIS A 207 -8.29 2.91 11.29
CA HIS A 207 -9.14 1.78 11.70
C HIS A 207 -8.85 0.49 10.90
N THR A 208 -8.37 0.61 9.66
CA THR A 208 -8.05 -0.56 8.82
C THR A 208 -6.61 -1.04 8.96
N LEU A 209 -5.77 -0.35 9.75
CA LEU A 209 -4.44 -0.82 10.08
C LEU A 209 -4.52 -2.06 10.98
N MET A 210 -3.76 -3.09 10.60
CA MET A 210 -3.75 -4.35 11.34
C MET A 210 -3.14 -4.15 12.72
N GLY A 211 -3.81 -4.63 13.76
CA GLY A 211 -3.32 -4.56 15.13
C GLY A 211 -3.29 -3.15 15.73
N VAL A 212 -3.95 -2.16 15.11
CA VAL A 212 -3.96 -0.79 15.62
C VAL A 212 -4.50 -0.74 17.05
N THR A 213 -3.82 0.04 17.89
CA THR A 213 -4.15 0.19 19.30
C THR A 213 -4.52 1.63 19.65
N HIS A 214 -3.95 2.61 18.94
CA HIS A 214 -4.17 4.03 19.18
C HIS A 214 -4.14 4.81 17.87
N CYS A 215 -4.73 6.00 17.87
CA CYS A 215 -4.47 7.02 16.86
C CYS A 215 -3.94 8.29 17.54
N LEU A 216 -3.12 9.06 16.81
CA LEU A 216 -2.68 10.39 17.22
C LEU A 216 -3.64 11.44 16.65
N VAL A 217 -4.13 12.30 17.53
CA VAL A 217 -4.99 13.44 17.19
C VAL A 217 -4.48 14.69 17.90
N PRO A 218 -4.76 15.91 17.40
CA PRO A 218 -4.43 17.11 18.15
C PRO A 218 -5.25 17.16 19.45
N GLN A 219 -4.61 17.50 20.57
CA GLN A 219 -5.25 17.60 21.88
C GLN A 219 -6.49 18.51 21.85
N LEU A 220 -6.40 19.61 21.09
CA LEU A 220 -7.51 20.55 20.91
C LEU A 220 -8.75 19.91 20.31
N ALA A 221 -8.65 18.84 19.50
CA ALA A 221 -9.84 18.14 19.02
C ALA A 221 -10.64 17.50 20.14
N LEU A 222 -10.00 17.17 21.27
CA LEU A 222 -10.64 16.54 22.43
C LEU A 222 -11.04 17.55 23.50
N THR A 223 -10.25 18.60 23.70
CA THR A 223 -10.43 19.53 24.82
C THR A 223 -11.05 20.87 24.42
N ALA A 224 -10.84 21.33 23.18
CA ALA A 224 -11.19 22.67 22.74
C ALA A 224 -11.43 22.74 21.22
N ALA A 225 -12.38 21.94 20.71
CA ALA A 225 -12.62 21.81 19.28
C ALA A 225 -12.92 23.14 18.57
N ALA A 226 -13.57 24.08 19.25
CA ALA A 226 -13.82 25.42 18.73
C ALA A 226 -12.53 26.23 18.52
N GLU A 227 -11.54 26.08 19.41
CA GLU A 227 -10.23 26.73 19.26
C GLU A 227 -9.45 26.13 18.09
N LEU A 228 -9.47 24.80 17.95
CA LEU A 228 -8.87 24.12 16.80
C LEU A 228 -9.44 24.66 15.49
N LEU A 229 -10.77 24.76 15.37
CA LEU A 229 -11.44 25.26 14.18
C LEU A 229 -11.34 26.78 13.99
N GLY A 230 -10.92 27.50 15.03
CA GLY A 230 -10.59 28.93 14.96
C GLY A 230 -9.26 29.20 14.27
N ILE A 231 -8.41 28.20 14.07
CA ILE A 231 -7.15 28.35 13.34
C ILE A 231 -7.46 28.54 11.85
N GLY A 232 -7.06 29.69 11.30
CA GLY A 232 -7.35 30.04 9.92
C GLY A 232 -6.82 29.00 8.93
N GLN A 233 -7.66 28.61 7.97
CA GLN A 233 -7.34 27.66 6.89
C GLN A 233 -6.95 26.24 7.34
N ILE A 234 -7.13 25.89 8.61
CA ILE A 234 -6.76 24.56 9.11
C ILE A 234 -7.66 23.45 8.54
N ASN A 235 -8.92 23.78 8.28
CA ASN A 235 -9.97 22.85 7.89
C ASN A 235 -10.43 23.10 6.45
N SER A 236 -10.65 22.03 5.68
CA SER A 236 -11.15 22.07 4.30
C SER A 236 -12.47 21.30 4.16
N THR A 237 -13.60 22.00 4.20
CA THR A 237 -14.92 21.37 3.95
C THR A 237 -15.04 20.84 2.52
N TYR A 238 -14.39 21.50 1.56
CA TYR A 238 -14.32 21.03 0.18
C TYR A 238 -13.64 19.65 0.05
N ASP A 239 -12.57 19.41 0.80
CA ASP A 239 -11.92 18.10 0.80
C ASP A 239 -12.70 17.08 1.60
N PHE A 240 -13.41 17.49 2.66
CA PHE A 240 -14.35 16.63 3.37
C PHE A 240 -15.47 16.10 2.44
N ASP A 241 -16.05 16.96 1.60
CA ASP A 241 -17.17 16.59 0.71
C ASP A 241 -16.79 15.48 -0.29
N LYS A 242 -15.50 15.35 -0.64
CA LYS A 242 -14.99 14.27 -1.51
C LYS A 242 -14.98 12.90 -0.82
N GLN A 243 -15.16 12.85 0.50
CA GLN A 243 -14.98 11.66 1.34
C GLN A 243 -16.29 10.94 1.69
N ALA A 244 -17.35 11.13 0.90
CA ALA A 244 -18.66 10.53 1.14
C ALA A 244 -18.62 9.00 1.38
N LYS A 245 -17.70 8.28 0.70
CA LYS A 245 -17.50 6.84 0.91
C LYS A 245 -16.91 6.51 2.27
N GLN A 246 -15.93 7.28 2.73
CA GLN A 246 -15.26 7.13 4.02
C GLN A 246 -16.24 7.47 5.16
N THR A 247 -17.00 8.56 5.02
CA THR A 247 -18.04 8.92 5.98
C THR A 247 -19.07 7.81 6.13
N LYS A 248 -19.52 7.22 5.00
CA LYS A 248 -20.42 6.05 5.04
C LYS A 248 -19.78 4.84 5.71
N TYR A 249 -18.49 4.60 5.53
CA TYR A 249 -17.77 3.54 6.24
C TYR A 249 -17.79 3.76 7.76
N LEU A 250 -17.46 4.96 8.22
CA LEU A 250 -17.40 5.29 9.65
C LEU A 250 -18.75 5.18 10.36
N GLN A 251 -19.86 5.35 9.64
CA GLN A 251 -21.21 5.17 10.19
C GLN A 251 -21.54 3.71 10.55
N HIS A 252 -20.87 2.74 9.92
CA HIS A 252 -21.17 1.30 10.08
C HIS A 252 -20.03 0.51 10.73
N ALA A 253 -18.84 1.11 10.82
CA ALA A 253 -17.66 0.49 11.41
C ALA A 253 -17.78 0.40 12.93
N ASP A 254 -17.25 -0.67 13.52
CA ASP A 254 -17.08 -0.79 14.98
C ASP A 254 -15.86 0.02 15.42
N LEU A 255 -16.05 1.32 15.64
CA LEU A 255 -14.97 2.26 15.93
C LEU A 255 -14.60 2.30 17.41
N LYS A 256 -15.28 1.53 18.27
CA LYS A 256 -15.00 1.45 19.70
C LYS A 256 -14.89 2.86 20.31
N ARG A 257 -13.78 3.20 20.95
CA ARG A 257 -13.56 4.52 21.59
C ARG A 257 -13.36 5.66 20.59
N TRP A 258 -13.14 5.36 19.31
CA TRP A 258 -13.06 6.37 18.25
C TRP A 258 -14.44 6.76 17.69
N GLN A 259 -15.54 6.20 18.21
CA GLN A 259 -16.88 6.53 17.73
C GLN A 259 -17.21 8.02 17.91
N GLU A 260 -16.84 8.61 19.05
CA GLU A 260 -17.06 10.04 19.33
C GLU A 260 -16.25 10.92 18.38
N LEU A 261 -15.00 10.55 18.12
CA LEU A 261 -14.16 11.25 17.15
C LEU A 261 -14.78 11.20 15.75
N ALA A 262 -15.23 10.03 15.29
CA ALA A 262 -15.86 9.87 13.98
C ALA A 262 -17.15 10.69 13.84
N PHE A 263 -17.96 10.72 14.91
CA PHE A 263 -19.17 11.54 14.95
C PHE A 263 -18.83 13.02 14.84
N TRP A 264 -17.85 13.50 15.62
CA TRP A 264 -17.38 14.88 15.59
C TRP A 264 -16.85 15.27 14.20
N LEU A 265 -15.98 14.43 13.60
CA LEU A 265 -15.45 14.66 12.25
C LEU A 265 -16.57 14.84 11.22
N THR A 266 -17.62 14.01 11.33
CA THR A 266 -18.75 14.01 10.40
C THR A 266 -19.68 15.20 10.63
N GLN A 267 -20.01 15.48 11.89
CA GLN A 267 -20.94 16.56 12.25
C GLN A 267 -20.39 17.94 11.86
N HIS A 268 -19.08 18.13 11.98
CA HIS A 268 -18.43 19.41 11.73
C HIS A 268 -17.70 19.50 10.37
N SER A 269 -17.87 18.50 9.50
CA SER A 269 -17.23 18.43 8.18
C SER A 269 -15.71 18.66 8.25
N ILE A 270 -15.05 17.90 9.12
CA ILE A 270 -13.62 18.08 9.43
C ILE A 270 -12.77 17.35 8.39
N SER A 271 -11.94 18.11 7.69
CA SER A 271 -10.76 17.62 6.98
C SER A 271 -9.55 18.50 7.27
N ILE A 272 -8.74 18.07 8.24
CA ILE A 272 -7.48 18.74 8.63
C ILE A 272 -6.31 17.84 8.27
N LYS A 273 -5.38 18.36 7.46
CA LYS A 273 -4.23 17.62 6.97
C LYS A 273 -3.11 17.53 8.01
N GLN A 274 -2.37 16.42 8.03
CA GLN A 274 -1.22 16.23 8.92
C GLN A 274 -0.22 17.38 8.83
N GLN A 275 -0.01 17.93 7.64
CA GLN A 275 0.87 19.07 7.40
C GLN A 275 0.44 20.30 8.21
N HIS A 276 -0.88 20.55 8.34
CA HIS A 276 -1.38 21.62 9.19
C HIS A 276 -1.11 21.34 10.68
N LEU A 277 -1.29 20.09 11.13
CA LEU A 277 -1.01 19.72 12.52
C LEU A 277 0.45 20.03 12.90
N LEU A 278 1.40 19.71 12.00
CA LEU A 278 2.82 19.99 12.19
C LEU A 278 3.15 21.48 12.03
N ALA A 279 2.65 22.14 10.99
CA ALA A 279 2.95 23.55 10.71
C ALA A 279 2.48 24.50 11.82
N HIS A 280 1.36 24.17 12.46
CA HIS A 280 0.85 24.92 13.62
C HIS A 280 1.42 24.43 14.96
N GLY A 281 2.29 23.41 14.96
CA GLY A 281 2.91 22.87 16.17
C GLY A 281 1.89 22.40 17.19
N LEU A 282 0.81 21.74 16.74
CA LEU A 282 -0.25 21.28 17.62
C LEU A 282 0.25 20.12 18.48
N GLU A 283 -0.05 20.18 19.77
CA GLU A 283 0.19 19.07 20.69
C GLU A 283 -0.66 17.87 20.29
N LEU A 284 -0.02 16.71 20.11
CA LEU A 284 -0.68 15.46 19.75
C LEU A 284 -0.88 14.58 20.98
N VAL A 285 -2.00 13.87 21.02
CA VAL A 285 -2.35 12.93 22.10
C VAL A 285 -2.81 11.60 21.53
N LEU A 286 -2.61 10.54 22.30
CA LEU A 286 -3.06 9.20 21.95
C LEU A 286 -4.53 9.03 22.31
N VAL A 287 -5.33 8.57 21.34
CA VAL A 287 -6.68 8.08 21.58
C VAL A 287 -6.67 6.57 21.40
N PRO A 288 -6.90 5.79 22.46
CA PRO A 288 -6.94 4.33 22.38
C PRO A 288 -8.14 3.87 21.56
N TYR A 289 -7.97 2.77 20.81
CA TYR A 289 -9.04 2.14 20.07
C TYR A 289 -9.99 1.40 21.02
N ILE A 290 -9.47 0.62 21.98
CA ILE A 290 -10.24 -0.16 22.97
C ILE A 290 -10.21 0.48 24.36
#